data_AF-A0A836RFG4-F1
#
_entry.id   AF-A0A836RFG4-F1
#
_cell.length_a   1.000
_cell.length_b   1.000
_cell.length_c   1.000
_cell.angle_alpha   90.00
_cell.angle_beta   90.00
_cell.angle_gamma   90.00
#
_symmetry.space_group_name_H-M   'P 1'
#
loop_
_entity.id
_entity.type
_entity.pdbx_description
1 polymer ?
#
loop_
_entity_poly.entity_id
_entity_poly.type
_entity_poly.pdbx_seq_one_letter_code
_entity_poly.pdbx_strand_id
1 'polypeptide(L)'
;MTAGFQTTAPPMLPQELQGRLTLNPRGFRPFHVETINISPTEQAFVFTGGINAVIQEPGGEPIDILADRMVLWTRPLSNLAEQQGERPPLQLYLEGNVIFRQGDRTAEMEQLFYDADRHAGVATNATLYAYHEKLRGPVFVRARRLRQVAENIFVGQWAQITPSRFPLPTYALEADRVVVEEEMIPLTNMLTGQPITDPETGQPSLSKRRWITSERNVLRFLGFPVFYWPYLQGPLDEAGTPLRSVRFRQSRSFGTEVHTYWNVFRLFGRQQPEWIDHWDLQAGYMSRRGPVLGTDLEYAGPRTLWLPGNGSGLLNAWWIQDHGKDRLGRGRNNMPIEQDLRGRMLFRHRHNLPFDLTMHLEGSWISDINFLEQYFEQEWEEGKDQETLLYLKQQRDNWSWSLLARRRVLDFVPSTDYLPRLDWFLTGEPLLGNRLTYYMHTNAAYMNFLVADRSFGDITVFPDAPATVGSRFDTLHELDMPLAIGSVRVVPYAVGRYTAWSETLAAVVNILAGASRGIPDYVVEKAERVADVHRKSIAAFYKAGGRIAMGTDAGTPFNMHG
;
A
#
# COMPACT_ATOMS: atom_id res chain seq x y z
N MET A 1 8.99 54.28 -65.86
CA MET A 1 7.59 54.31 -65.38
C MET A 1 7.43 53.17 -64.39
N THR A 2 7.51 53.50 -63.11
CA THR A 2 7.36 52.60 -61.97
C THR A 2 5.86 52.42 -61.70
N ALA A 3 5.31 51.27 -62.06
CA ALA A 3 3.96 50.90 -61.65
C ALA A 3 4.02 50.38 -60.21
N GLY A 4 3.46 51.15 -59.28
CA GLY A 4 3.41 50.81 -57.87
C GLY A 4 2.52 49.58 -57.64
N PHE A 5 3.04 48.59 -56.93
CA PHE A 5 2.22 47.59 -56.27
C PHE A 5 1.43 48.28 -55.16
N GLN A 6 0.13 48.46 -55.37
CA GLN A 6 -0.78 48.75 -54.26
C GLN A 6 -0.87 47.49 -53.40
N THR A 7 -0.22 47.53 -52.24
CA THR A 7 -0.51 46.62 -51.13
C THR A 7 -1.92 46.95 -50.64
N THR A 8 -2.93 46.21 -51.09
CA THR A 8 -4.23 46.17 -50.42
C THR A 8 -3.98 45.70 -49.00
N ALA A 9 -4.30 46.54 -48.01
CA ALA A 9 -4.28 46.16 -46.61
C ALA A 9 -5.09 44.84 -46.44
N PRO A 10 -4.65 43.92 -45.57
CA PRO A 10 -5.47 42.74 -45.27
C PRO A 10 -6.87 43.22 -44.85
N PRO A 11 -7.95 42.54 -45.27
CA PRO A 11 -9.29 42.91 -44.82
C PRO A 11 -9.27 42.97 -43.29
N MET A 12 -9.55 44.15 -42.73
CA MET A 12 -9.61 44.32 -41.29
C MET A 12 -10.70 43.39 -40.77
N LEU A 13 -10.36 42.56 -39.78
CA LEU A 13 -11.36 41.78 -39.05
C LEU A 13 -12.46 42.74 -38.56
N PRO A 14 -13.74 42.32 -38.58
CA PRO A 14 -14.85 43.09 -38.02
C PRO A 14 -14.47 43.67 -36.64
N GLN A 15 -14.83 44.94 -36.36
CA GLN A 15 -14.50 45.63 -35.10
C GLN A 15 -14.92 44.85 -33.85
N GLU A 16 -15.97 44.02 -33.93
CA GLU A 16 -16.48 43.21 -32.82
C GLU A 16 -15.69 41.92 -32.56
N LEU A 17 -14.87 41.47 -33.52
CA LEU A 17 -13.90 40.39 -33.30
C LEU A 17 -12.55 40.95 -32.78
N GLN A 18 -12.32 42.26 -32.90
CA GLN A 18 -11.12 42.93 -32.39
C GLN A 18 -11.13 42.88 -30.84
N GLY A 19 -10.11 42.26 -30.26
CA GLY A 19 -9.99 42.02 -28.81
C GLY A 19 -10.35 40.61 -28.37
N ARG A 20 -11.13 39.85 -29.17
CA ARG A 20 -11.42 38.42 -28.93
C ARG A 20 -10.55 37.50 -29.79
N LEU A 21 -10.27 37.87 -31.03
CA LEU A 21 -9.44 37.12 -31.96
C LEU A 21 -8.37 38.03 -32.56
N THR A 22 -7.10 37.64 -32.41
CA THR A 22 -5.96 38.31 -33.05
C THR A 22 -5.35 37.36 -34.07
N LEU A 23 -5.20 37.82 -35.31
CA LEU A 23 -4.61 37.03 -36.40
C LEU A 23 -3.27 37.62 -36.80
N ASN A 24 -2.23 36.79 -36.73
CA ASN A 24 -0.86 37.13 -37.12
C ASN A 24 -0.35 36.14 -38.17
N PRO A 25 0.57 36.53 -39.07
CA PRO A 25 1.27 35.57 -39.90
C PRO A 25 2.10 34.60 -39.06
N ARG A 26 2.12 33.31 -39.44
CA ARG A 26 2.94 32.28 -38.75
C ARG A 26 4.45 32.53 -38.92
N GLY A 27 4.85 33.24 -39.97
CA GLY A 27 6.25 33.56 -40.27
C GLY A 27 6.39 34.91 -40.98
N PHE A 28 7.53 35.14 -41.64
CA PHE A 28 7.83 36.43 -42.28
C PHE A 28 6.99 36.76 -43.53
N ARG A 29 6.25 35.79 -44.07
CA ARG A 29 5.35 36.02 -45.21
C ARG A 29 3.96 36.36 -44.70
N PRO A 30 3.29 37.40 -45.25
CA PRO A 30 1.91 37.68 -44.90
C PRO A 30 0.99 36.54 -45.35
N PHE A 31 -0.09 36.32 -44.61
CA PHE A 31 -1.16 35.42 -45.03
C PHE A 31 -2.05 36.10 -46.09
N HIS A 32 -2.67 35.29 -46.95
CA HIS A 32 -3.67 35.74 -47.90
C HIS A 32 -5.08 35.44 -47.38
N VAL A 33 -6.03 36.34 -47.64
CA VAL A 33 -7.42 36.22 -47.18
C VAL A 33 -8.35 36.26 -48.39
N GLU A 34 -9.23 35.27 -48.47
CA GLU A 34 -10.35 35.23 -49.40
C GLU A 34 -11.66 35.26 -48.61
N THR A 35 -12.60 36.09 -49.02
CA THR A 35 -13.91 36.22 -48.36
C THR A 35 -14.99 35.54 -49.20
N ILE A 36 -15.74 34.63 -48.59
CA ILE A 36 -16.81 33.87 -49.22
C ILE A 36 -18.13 34.19 -48.52
N ASN A 37 -19.12 34.69 -49.26
CA ASN A 37 -20.47 34.89 -48.75
C ASN A 37 -21.25 33.59 -48.96
N ILE A 38 -21.59 32.88 -47.88
CA ILE A 38 -22.28 31.58 -47.93
C ILE A 38 -23.79 31.81 -48.05
N SER A 39 -24.34 32.73 -47.25
CA SER A 39 -25.75 33.08 -47.24
C SER A 39 -25.95 34.55 -46.80
N PRO A 40 -27.17 35.11 -46.86
CA PRO A 40 -27.44 36.47 -46.35
C PRO A 40 -27.12 36.65 -44.85
N THR A 41 -26.96 35.56 -44.10
CA THR A 41 -26.69 35.57 -42.66
C THR A 41 -25.36 34.95 -42.27
N GLU A 42 -24.58 34.44 -43.23
CA GLU A 42 -23.32 33.72 -42.98
C GLU A 42 -22.22 34.07 -43.99
N GLN A 43 -21.04 34.38 -43.47
CA GLN A 43 -19.83 34.73 -44.21
C GLN A 43 -18.65 33.91 -43.69
N ALA A 44 -17.78 33.46 -44.59
CA ALA A 44 -16.56 32.75 -44.24
C ALA A 44 -15.32 33.49 -44.76
N PHE A 45 -14.26 33.50 -43.96
CA PHE A 45 -12.95 34.01 -44.33
C PHE A 45 -11.97 32.85 -44.43
N VAL A 46 -11.35 32.68 -45.59
CA VAL A 46 -10.36 31.64 -45.86
C VAL A 46 -8.98 32.26 -45.84
N PHE A 47 -8.15 31.82 -44.90
CA PHE A 47 -6.78 32.27 -44.70
C PHE A 47 -5.81 31.21 -45.20
N THR A 48 -4.82 31.61 -46.00
CA THR A 48 -3.76 30.74 -46.52
C THR A 48 -2.38 31.38 -46.34
N GLY A 49 -1.32 30.57 -46.29
CA GLY A 49 0.06 31.06 -46.18
C GLY A 49 0.64 31.07 -44.77
N GLY A 50 0.04 30.32 -43.84
CA GLY A 50 0.51 30.20 -42.46
C GLY A 50 -0.05 31.28 -41.55
N ILE A 51 -0.86 30.87 -40.58
CA ILE A 51 -1.55 31.76 -39.65
C ILE A 51 -1.27 31.37 -38.19
N ASN A 52 -1.26 32.39 -37.35
CA ASN A 52 -1.33 32.32 -35.90
C ASN A 52 -2.63 33.02 -35.48
N ALA A 53 -3.55 32.25 -34.92
CA ALA A 53 -4.79 32.74 -34.35
C ALA A 53 -4.72 32.69 -32.82
N VAL A 54 -4.78 33.87 -32.19
CA VAL A 54 -4.81 34.01 -30.73
C VAL A 54 -6.23 34.40 -30.31
N ILE A 55 -6.89 33.52 -29.55
CA ILE A 55 -8.23 33.74 -29.01
C ILE A 55 -8.09 34.15 -27.54
N GLN A 56 -8.67 35.29 -27.19
CA GLN A 56 -8.72 35.79 -25.83
C GLN A 56 -10.14 35.62 -25.28
N GLU A 57 -10.32 34.69 -24.35
CA GLU A 57 -11.59 34.49 -23.64
C GLU A 57 -11.61 35.28 -22.32
N PRO A 58 -12.75 35.83 -21.88
CA PRO A 58 -12.84 36.57 -20.62
C PRO A 58 -12.60 35.67 -19.40
N GLY A 59 -11.54 35.95 -18.63
CA GLY A 59 -11.21 35.19 -17.41
C GLY A 59 -10.53 33.84 -17.65
N GLY A 60 -10.28 33.47 -18.91
CA GLY A 60 -9.54 32.25 -19.29
C GLY A 60 -8.13 32.56 -19.80
N GLU A 61 -7.29 31.52 -19.86
CA GLU A 61 -5.98 31.64 -20.50
C GLU A 61 -6.12 31.77 -22.03
N PRO A 62 -5.25 32.57 -22.68
CA PRO A 62 -5.30 32.75 -24.13
C PRO A 62 -5.04 31.43 -24.85
N ILE A 63 -5.76 31.22 -25.95
CA ILE A 63 -5.60 30.06 -26.83
C ILE A 63 -4.81 30.50 -28.05
N ASP A 64 -3.62 29.93 -28.26
CA ASP A 64 -2.76 30.15 -29.42
C ASP A 64 -2.87 28.96 -30.38
N ILE A 65 -3.33 29.20 -31.61
CA ILE A 65 -3.50 28.18 -32.64
C ILE A 65 -2.71 28.56 -33.89
N LEU A 66 -1.70 27.76 -34.19
CA LEU A 66 -0.92 27.86 -35.43
C LEU A 66 -1.44 26.88 -36.47
N ALA A 67 -1.54 27.27 -37.73
CA ALA A 67 -1.90 26.37 -38.84
C ALA A 67 -1.38 26.89 -40.19
N ASP A 68 -1.40 26.05 -41.22
CA ASP A 68 -1.06 26.46 -42.59
C ASP A 68 -2.24 27.15 -43.30
N ARG A 69 -3.46 26.69 -43.01
CA ARG A 69 -4.72 27.26 -43.51
C ARG A 69 -5.77 27.32 -42.40
N MET A 70 -6.66 28.30 -42.50
CA MET A 70 -7.78 28.48 -41.57
C MET A 70 -9.03 28.97 -42.30
N VAL A 71 -10.19 28.47 -41.91
CA VAL A 71 -11.50 29.00 -42.28
C VAL A 71 -12.16 29.52 -41.01
N LEU A 72 -12.62 30.76 -41.05
CA LEU A 72 -13.38 31.40 -39.98
C LEU A 72 -14.80 31.63 -40.46
N TRP A 73 -15.79 31.05 -39.79
CA TRP A 73 -17.21 31.35 -40.04
C TRP A 73 -17.70 32.43 -39.09
N THR A 74 -18.43 33.41 -39.63
CA THR A 74 -19.02 34.51 -38.87
C THR A 74 -20.24 35.09 -39.61
N ARG A 75 -20.91 36.10 -39.02
CA ARG A 75 -22.03 36.82 -39.66
C ARG A 75 -21.47 37.87 -40.64
N PRO A 76 -22.20 38.21 -41.73
CA PRO A 76 -21.77 39.20 -42.69
C PRO A 76 -21.59 40.59 -42.06
N LEU A 77 -20.51 41.26 -42.43
CA LEU A 77 -20.11 42.61 -41.98
C LEU A 77 -21.23 43.67 -42.06
N SER A 78 -22.20 43.53 -42.97
CA SER A 78 -23.33 44.46 -43.13
C SER A 78 -24.34 44.41 -41.99
N ASN A 79 -24.48 43.26 -41.32
CA ASN A 79 -25.48 43.04 -40.26
C ASN A 79 -24.90 43.25 -38.86
N LEU A 80 -23.58 43.38 -38.76
CA LEU A 80 -22.84 43.57 -37.50
C LEU A 80 -23.03 45.00 -36.95
N ALA A 81 -23.14 45.99 -37.84
CA ALA A 81 -23.34 47.40 -37.46
C ALA A 81 -24.70 47.70 -36.77
N GLU A 82 -25.71 46.84 -36.92
CA GLU A 82 -27.08 47.08 -36.41
C GLU A 82 -27.41 46.36 -35.09
N GLN A 83 -26.59 45.42 -34.63
CA GLN A 83 -26.86 44.63 -33.42
C GLN A 83 -25.80 44.84 -32.33
N GLN A 84 -25.88 45.99 -31.64
CA GLN A 84 -25.12 46.22 -30.40
C GLN A 84 -25.57 45.22 -29.32
N GLY A 85 -24.75 44.19 -29.04
CA GLY A 85 -24.85 43.39 -27.82
C GLY A 85 -24.72 41.87 -27.97
N GLU A 86 -24.92 41.30 -29.16
CA GLU A 86 -24.68 39.86 -29.39
C GLU A 86 -23.26 39.61 -29.91
N ARG A 87 -22.51 38.73 -29.24
CA ARG A 87 -21.19 38.29 -29.71
C ARG A 87 -21.37 37.46 -30.99
N PRO A 88 -20.64 37.76 -32.09
CA PRO A 88 -20.68 36.94 -33.29
C PRO A 88 -20.14 35.53 -32.98
N PRO A 89 -20.72 34.47 -33.58
CA PRO A 89 -20.25 33.11 -33.37
C PRO A 89 -18.81 32.98 -33.87
N LEU A 90 -17.94 32.33 -33.09
CA LEU A 90 -16.53 32.16 -33.42
C LEU A 90 -16.24 30.67 -33.64
N GLN A 91 -16.32 30.26 -34.91
CA GLN A 91 -16.04 28.90 -35.35
C GLN A 91 -14.86 28.88 -36.32
N LEU A 92 -13.89 28.01 -36.03
CA LEU A 92 -12.63 27.92 -36.74
C LEU A 92 -12.44 26.49 -37.26
N TYR A 93 -12.07 26.35 -38.53
CA TYR A 93 -11.50 25.12 -39.07
C TYR A 93 -10.06 25.40 -39.49
N LEU A 94 -9.13 24.61 -39.00
CA LEU A 94 -7.71 24.75 -39.26
C LEU A 94 -7.16 23.46 -39.85
N GLU A 95 -6.25 23.59 -40.82
CA GLU A 95 -5.67 22.45 -41.51
C GLU A 95 -4.20 22.68 -41.85
N GLY A 96 -3.41 21.61 -41.64
CA GLY A 96 -1.98 21.57 -41.94
C GLY A 96 -1.13 22.08 -40.78
N ASN A 97 -0.34 21.17 -40.19
CA ASN A 97 0.60 21.45 -39.09
C ASN A 97 -0.03 22.28 -37.97
N VAL A 98 -1.22 21.85 -37.50
CA VAL A 98 -1.99 22.59 -36.52
C VAL A 98 -1.36 22.40 -35.15
N ILE A 99 -1.00 23.49 -34.47
CA ILE A 99 -0.47 23.48 -33.10
C ILE A 99 -1.43 24.29 -32.25
N PHE A 100 -2.06 23.64 -31.28
CA PHE A 100 -2.96 24.25 -30.31
C PHE A 100 -2.25 24.38 -28.97
N ARG A 101 -2.28 25.57 -28.38
CA ARG A 101 -1.71 25.86 -27.07
C ARG A 101 -2.71 26.59 -26.20
N GLN A 102 -2.85 26.12 -24.97
CA GLN A 102 -3.65 26.76 -23.94
C GLN A 102 -2.98 26.47 -22.59
N GLY A 103 -2.38 27.50 -21.99
CA GLY A 103 -1.61 27.33 -20.76
C GLY A 103 -0.38 26.44 -20.91
N ASP A 104 -0.31 25.40 -20.09
CA ASP A 104 0.71 24.35 -20.13
C ASP A 104 0.41 23.25 -21.16
N ARG A 105 -0.79 23.25 -21.75
CA ARG A 105 -1.24 22.21 -22.68
C ARG A 105 -0.82 22.57 -24.11
N THR A 106 -0.04 21.69 -24.72
CA THR A 106 0.28 21.74 -26.15
C THR A 106 -0.24 20.48 -26.83
N ALA A 107 -0.93 20.66 -27.95
CA ALA A 107 -1.39 19.58 -28.81
C ALA A 107 -1.03 19.90 -30.27
N GLU A 108 -0.59 18.88 -31.00
CA GLU A 108 -0.33 18.94 -32.43
C GLU A 108 -1.35 18.05 -33.16
N MET A 109 -1.86 18.50 -34.30
CA MET A 109 -2.89 17.78 -35.05
C MET A 109 -2.85 18.13 -36.55
N GLU A 110 -3.50 17.31 -37.38
CA GLU A 110 -3.57 17.57 -38.82
C GLU A 110 -4.70 18.54 -39.18
N GLN A 111 -5.86 18.36 -38.55
CA GLN A 111 -7.03 19.21 -38.72
C GLN A 111 -7.69 19.46 -37.36
N LEU A 112 -8.26 20.65 -37.19
CA LEU A 112 -8.99 21.05 -36.00
C LEU A 112 -10.22 21.84 -36.41
N PHE A 113 -11.39 21.41 -35.98
CA PHE A 113 -12.58 22.26 -35.89
C PHE A 113 -12.76 22.68 -34.43
N TYR A 114 -12.89 23.98 -34.16
CA TYR A 114 -13.06 24.53 -32.82
C TYR A 114 -14.18 25.58 -32.80
N ASP A 115 -15.15 25.37 -31.90
CA ASP A 115 -16.23 26.31 -31.60
C ASP A 115 -15.91 26.97 -30.26
N ALA A 116 -15.48 28.24 -30.31
CA ALA A 116 -15.02 28.96 -29.13
C ALA A 116 -16.17 29.27 -28.17
N ASP A 117 -17.40 29.44 -28.66
CA ASP A 117 -18.56 29.76 -27.82
C ASP A 117 -19.05 28.54 -27.01
N ARG A 118 -18.87 27.33 -27.56
CA ARG A 118 -19.25 26.08 -26.88
C ARG A 118 -18.11 25.39 -26.15
N HIS A 119 -16.88 25.90 -26.28
CA HIS A 119 -15.65 25.24 -25.81
C HIS A 119 -15.59 23.78 -26.26
N ALA A 120 -15.96 23.55 -27.52
CA ALA A 120 -16.09 22.23 -28.11
C ALA A 120 -15.29 22.16 -29.41
N GLY A 121 -14.66 21.02 -29.66
CA GLY A 121 -13.80 20.87 -30.82
C GLY A 121 -13.59 19.42 -31.23
N VAL A 122 -13.17 19.24 -32.48
CA VAL A 122 -12.83 17.95 -33.06
C VAL A 122 -11.50 18.07 -33.78
N ALA A 123 -10.52 17.29 -33.36
CA ALA A 123 -9.22 17.19 -34.00
C ALA A 123 -8.99 15.79 -34.59
N THR A 124 -8.25 15.73 -35.69
CA THR A 124 -7.80 14.48 -36.33
C THR A 124 -6.31 14.31 -36.18
N ASN A 125 -5.87 13.06 -35.93
CA ASN A 125 -4.47 12.70 -35.71
C ASN A 125 -3.78 13.60 -34.67
N ALA A 126 -4.42 13.79 -33.53
CA ALA A 126 -3.94 14.65 -32.45
C ALA A 126 -2.86 13.94 -31.61
N THR A 127 -1.81 14.66 -31.27
CA THR A 127 -0.75 14.27 -30.33
C THR A 127 -0.67 15.31 -29.23
N LEU A 128 -0.96 14.91 -28.00
CA LEU A 128 -0.82 15.74 -26.81
C LEU A 128 0.49 15.43 -26.10
N TYR A 129 1.08 16.48 -25.55
CA TYR A 129 2.31 16.44 -24.79
C TYR A 129 1.99 16.63 -23.30
N ALA A 130 2.35 15.65 -22.46
CA ALA A 130 2.18 15.74 -21.01
C ALA A 130 3.49 15.34 -20.31
N TYR A 131 3.90 16.09 -19.29
CA TYR A 131 5.02 15.68 -18.45
C TYR A 131 4.53 14.78 -17.32
N HIS A 132 5.18 13.64 -17.11
CA HIS A 132 4.81 12.71 -16.05
C HIS A 132 5.90 12.69 -14.97
N GLU A 133 5.55 13.08 -13.74
CA GLU A 133 6.51 13.25 -12.64
C GLU A 133 7.28 11.97 -12.30
N LYS A 134 6.59 10.83 -12.15
CA LYS A 134 7.21 9.53 -11.85
C LYS A 134 8.17 9.03 -12.93
N LEU A 135 7.85 9.26 -14.20
CA LEU A 135 8.71 8.89 -15.32
C LEU A 135 9.84 9.91 -15.54
N ARG A 136 9.79 11.06 -14.87
CA ARG A 136 10.71 12.20 -15.04
C ARG A 136 10.93 12.53 -16.52
N GLY A 137 9.85 12.52 -17.29
CA GLY A 137 9.92 12.63 -18.74
C GLY A 137 8.56 12.85 -19.40
N PRO A 138 8.58 13.19 -20.70
CA PRO A 138 7.36 13.39 -21.47
C PRO A 138 6.64 12.07 -21.76
N VAL A 139 5.31 12.14 -21.76
CA VAL A 139 4.40 11.11 -22.23
C VAL A 139 3.63 11.70 -23.42
N PHE A 140 3.57 10.94 -24.49
CA PHE A 140 2.87 11.27 -25.72
C PHE A 140 1.53 10.55 -25.72
N VAL A 141 0.45 11.32 -25.87
CA VAL A 141 -0.91 10.78 -26.02
C VAL A 141 -1.36 11.06 -27.44
N ARG A 142 -1.44 10.03 -28.27
CA ARG A 142 -1.87 10.13 -29.67
C ARG A 142 -3.30 9.64 -29.79
N ALA A 143 -4.12 10.29 -30.61
CA ALA A 143 -5.48 9.83 -30.89
C ALA A 143 -5.81 10.12 -32.36
N ARG A 144 -6.37 9.13 -33.07
CA ARG A 144 -6.81 9.34 -34.46
C ARG A 144 -7.92 10.37 -34.55
N ARG A 145 -8.79 10.41 -33.53
CA ARG A 145 -9.80 11.45 -33.38
C ARG A 145 -9.87 11.85 -31.91
N LEU A 146 -9.72 13.14 -31.66
CA LEU A 146 -9.90 13.74 -30.34
C LEU A 146 -11.09 14.68 -30.40
N ARG A 147 -11.99 14.60 -29.41
CA ARG A 147 -13.15 15.48 -29.30
C ARG A 147 -13.16 16.11 -27.91
N GLN A 148 -13.27 17.42 -27.86
CA GLN A 148 -13.70 18.11 -26.65
C GLN A 148 -15.21 18.29 -26.78
N VAL A 149 -15.97 17.54 -25.97
CA VAL A 149 -17.44 17.53 -26.02
C VAL A 149 -18.02 18.68 -25.21
N ALA A 150 -17.36 19.01 -24.10
CA ALA A 150 -17.61 20.13 -23.23
C ALA A 150 -16.27 20.62 -22.66
N GLU A 151 -16.26 21.74 -21.95
CA GLU A 151 -15.06 22.31 -21.32
C GLU A 151 -14.27 21.26 -20.50
N ASN A 152 -14.99 20.35 -19.83
CA ASN A 152 -14.43 19.35 -18.92
C ASN A 152 -14.51 17.89 -19.43
N ILE A 153 -14.95 17.63 -20.66
CA ILE A 153 -15.10 16.25 -21.19
C ILE A 153 -14.34 16.10 -22.50
N PHE A 154 -13.33 15.23 -22.48
CA PHE A 154 -12.49 14.90 -23.62
C PHE A 154 -12.68 13.43 -24.02
N VAL A 155 -12.84 13.17 -25.31
CA VAL A 155 -13.02 11.82 -25.86
C VAL A 155 -11.98 11.56 -26.94
N GLY A 156 -11.08 10.62 -26.69
CA GLY A 156 -10.13 10.10 -27.67
C GLY A 156 -10.62 8.79 -28.27
N GLN A 157 -10.48 8.61 -29.58
CA GLN A 157 -10.73 7.35 -30.29
C GLN A 157 -9.44 6.84 -30.92
N TRP A 158 -9.20 5.54 -30.79
CA TRP A 158 -7.92 4.89 -31.14
C TRP A 158 -6.75 5.64 -30.52
N ALA A 159 -6.81 5.78 -29.20
CA ALA A 159 -5.83 6.48 -28.42
C ALA A 159 -4.62 5.57 -28.14
N GLN A 160 -3.43 6.16 -28.10
CA GLN A 160 -2.17 5.50 -27.79
C GLN A 160 -1.41 6.36 -26.80
N ILE A 161 -0.96 5.77 -25.69
CA ILE A 161 -0.12 6.41 -24.69
C ILE A 161 1.25 5.73 -24.68
N THR A 162 2.32 6.52 -24.81
CA THR A 162 3.69 6.03 -24.77
C THR A 162 4.67 7.13 -24.35
N PRO A 163 5.75 6.83 -23.63
CA PRO A 163 6.83 7.80 -23.40
C PRO A 163 7.78 7.95 -24.60
N SER A 164 7.60 7.17 -25.66
CA SER A 164 8.43 7.28 -26.87
C SER A 164 7.87 8.29 -27.87
N ARG A 165 8.71 9.23 -28.29
CA ARG A 165 8.40 10.17 -29.37
C ARG A 165 8.30 9.53 -30.76
N PHE A 166 8.80 8.30 -30.93
CA PHE A 166 8.86 7.65 -32.23
C PHE A 166 7.48 7.09 -32.66
N PRO A 167 7.21 7.01 -33.98
CA PRO A 167 5.98 6.44 -34.51
C PRO A 167 5.76 4.96 -34.13
N LEU A 168 6.85 4.20 -34.03
CA LEU A 168 6.86 2.81 -33.57
C LEU A 168 7.51 2.75 -32.19
N PRO A 169 6.72 2.87 -31.11
CA PRO A 169 7.24 2.83 -29.75
C PRO A 169 7.60 1.39 -29.33
N THR A 170 8.62 1.25 -28.46
CA THR A 170 8.98 -0.04 -27.87
C THR A 170 7.82 -0.64 -27.08
N TYR A 171 7.07 0.21 -26.38
CA TYR A 171 5.81 -0.17 -25.77
C TYR A 171 4.79 0.97 -25.87
N ALA A 172 3.53 0.58 -25.98
CA ALA A 172 2.41 1.50 -26.05
C ALA A 172 1.18 0.88 -25.40
N LEU A 173 0.44 1.71 -24.67
CA LEU A 173 -0.90 1.39 -24.24
C LEU A 173 -1.88 1.95 -25.27
N GLU A 174 -2.62 1.09 -25.96
CA GLU A 174 -3.65 1.48 -26.90
C GLU A 174 -5.04 1.24 -26.33
N ALA A 175 -5.99 2.10 -26.68
CA ALA A 175 -7.39 1.98 -26.30
C ALA A 175 -8.28 2.43 -27.45
N ASP A 176 -9.36 1.70 -27.72
CA ASP A 176 -10.29 2.06 -28.80
C ASP A 176 -11.04 3.35 -28.47
N ARG A 177 -11.36 3.56 -27.19
CA ARG A 177 -12.03 4.76 -26.69
C ARG A 177 -11.46 5.12 -25.33
N VAL A 178 -11.13 6.40 -25.15
CA VAL A 178 -10.75 7.00 -23.87
C VAL A 178 -11.63 8.20 -23.64
N VAL A 179 -12.18 8.32 -22.43
CA VAL A 179 -12.93 9.47 -21.95
C VAL A 179 -12.17 10.03 -20.75
N VAL A 180 -11.89 11.32 -20.76
CA VAL A 180 -11.32 12.04 -19.63
C VAL A 180 -12.31 13.10 -19.19
N GLU A 181 -12.74 13.03 -17.95
CA GLU A 181 -13.66 13.95 -17.32
C GLU A 181 -12.90 14.75 -16.25
N GLU A 182 -13.00 16.07 -16.29
CA GLU A 182 -12.43 16.95 -15.26
C GLU A 182 -13.55 17.37 -14.29
N GLU A 183 -13.34 17.14 -13.00
CA GLU A 183 -14.27 17.46 -11.93
C GLU A 183 -13.56 18.27 -10.84
N MET A 184 -14.21 19.32 -10.35
CA MET A 184 -13.73 20.08 -9.19
C MET A 184 -14.29 19.44 -7.93
N ILE A 185 -13.42 18.90 -7.08
CA ILE A 185 -13.80 18.28 -5.82
C ILE A 185 -13.24 19.07 -4.63
N PRO A 186 -13.96 19.17 -3.50
CA PRO A 186 -13.39 19.79 -2.30
C PRO A 186 -12.18 19.00 -1.80
N LEU A 187 -11.06 19.70 -1.58
CA LEU A 187 -9.94 19.19 -0.78
C LEU A 187 -10.49 18.85 0.59
N THR A 188 -10.19 17.65 1.07
CA THR A 188 -10.59 17.19 2.40
C THR A 188 -9.35 16.94 3.24
N ASN A 189 -9.45 17.23 4.54
CA ASN A 189 -8.40 16.96 5.50
C ASN A 189 -8.36 15.45 5.76
N MET A 190 -7.25 14.81 5.39
CA MET A 190 -7.05 13.36 5.44
C MET A 190 -7.28 12.75 6.84
N LEU A 191 -7.14 13.53 7.91
CA LEU A 191 -7.32 13.06 9.29
C LEU A 191 -8.77 13.19 9.78
N THR A 192 -9.55 14.14 9.27
CA THR A 192 -10.89 14.48 9.77
C THR A 192 -12.02 14.24 8.76
N GLY A 193 -11.69 14.06 7.48
CA GLY A 193 -12.67 13.93 6.38
C GLY A 193 -13.46 15.20 6.08
N GLN A 194 -13.14 16.32 6.75
CA GLN A 194 -13.82 17.60 6.53
C GLN A 194 -13.17 18.36 5.37
N PRO A 195 -13.94 19.11 4.56
CA PRO A 195 -13.38 19.98 3.54
C PRO A 195 -12.39 20.96 4.15
N ILE A 196 -11.19 21.03 3.61
CA ILE A 196 -10.21 22.07 3.94
C ILE A 196 -10.82 23.37 3.41
N THR A 197 -11.05 24.33 4.30
CA THR A 197 -11.51 25.67 3.92
C THR A 197 -10.33 26.60 3.79
N ASP A 198 -10.35 27.41 2.75
CA ASP A 198 -9.37 28.47 2.55
C ASP A 198 -9.48 29.51 3.69
N PRO A 199 -8.38 29.83 4.41
CA PRO A 199 -8.40 30.76 5.53
C PRO A 199 -8.87 32.18 5.17
N GLU A 200 -8.71 32.60 3.92
CA GLU A 200 -9.06 33.96 3.46
C GLU A 200 -10.52 34.07 3.01
N THR A 201 -11.08 33.01 2.42
CA THR A 201 -12.42 33.05 1.80
C THR A 201 -13.49 32.28 2.58
N GLY A 202 -13.09 31.40 3.51
CA GLY A 202 -14.02 30.56 4.29
C GLY A 202 -14.77 29.50 3.46
N GLN A 203 -14.43 29.34 2.18
CA GLN A 203 -15.02 28.36 1.28
C GLN A 203 -14.16 27.09 1.20
N PRO A 204 -14.72 25.92 0.85
CA PRO A 204 -13.95 24.70 0.62
C PRO A 204 -12.91 24.94 -0.48
N SER A 205 -11.64 24.69 -0.19
CA SER A 205 -10.58 24.66 -1.19
C SER A 205 -10.92 23.56 -2.20
N LEU A 206 -10.95 23.88 -3.49
CA LEU A 206 -11.27 22.91 -4.54
C LEU A 206 -9.99 22.39 -5.19
N SER A 207 -9.94 21.08 -5.46
CA SER A 207 -8.91 20.42 -6.26
C SER A 207 -9.51 19.94 -7.57
N LYS A 208 -8.74 20.06 -8.66
CA LYS A 208 -9.12 19.56 -9.98
C LYS A 208 -8.76 18.09 -10.07
N ARG A 209 -9.76 17.21 -10.06
CA ARG A 209 -9.61 15.77 -10.27
C ARG A 209 -9.89 15.43 -11.74
N ARG A 210 -8.99 14.68 -12.37
CA ARG A 210 -9.21 14.13 -13.71
C ARG A 210 -9.58 12.67 -13.58
N TRP A 211 -10.72 12.25 -14.10
CA TRP A 211 -11.18 10.87 -14.14
C TRP A 211 -11.02 10.32 -15.55
N ILE A 212 -10.34 9.19 -15.71
CA ILE A 212 -10.15 8.53 -16.99
C ILE A 212 -10.96 7.23 -17.04
N THR A 213 -11.63 7.02 -18.16
CA THR A 213 -12.32 5.79 -18.52
C THR A 213 -11.81 5.35 -19.88
N SER A 214 -11.42 4.08 -20.02
CA SER A 214 -10.86 3.54 -21.25
C SER A 214 -11.39 2.15 -21.55
N GLU A 215 -11.71 1.92 -22.82
CA GLU A 215 -12.35 0.71 -23.32
C GLU A 215 -11.45 0.00 -24.33
N ARG A 216 -11.47 -1.35 -24.29
CA ARG A 216 -10.73 -2.24 -25.20
C ARG A 216 -9.25 -1.87 -25.25
N ASN A 217 -8.61 -1.99 -24.10
CA ASN A 217 -7.22 -1.63 -23.93
C ASN A 217 -6.30 -2.77 -24.35
N VAL A 218 -5.22 -2.44 -25.06
CA VAL A 218 -4.19 -3.38 -25.50
C VAL A 218 -2.82 -2.81 -25.17
N LEU A 219 -2.04 -3.54 -24.38
CA LEU A 219 -0.62 -3.30 -24.25
C LEU A 219 0.10 -3.90 -25.45
N ARG A 220 0.79 -3.07 -26.23
CA ARG A 220 1.69 -3.51 -27.30
C ARG A 220 3.15 -3.40 -26.87
N PHE A 221 3.94 -4.37 -27.30
CA PHE A 221 5.39 -4.37 -27.20
C PHE A 221 5.98 -4.63 -28.58
N LEU A 222 6.82 -3.72 -29.08
CA LEU A 222 7.38 -3.75 -30.43
C LEU A 222 6.29 -3.97 -31.51
N GLY A 223 5.11 -3.37 -31.32
CA GLY A 223 3.94 -3.50 -32.22
C GLY A 223 3.08 -4.75 -31.99
N PHE A 224 3.57 -5.78 -31.30
CA PHE A 224 2.82 -7.00 -31.02
C PHE A 224 1.88 -6.80 -29.82
N PRO A 225 0.61 -7.21 -29.89
CA PRO A 225 -0.29 -7.17 -28.74
C PRO A 225 0.13 -8.22 -27.72
N VAL A 226 0.45 -7.80 -26.49
CA VAL A 226 0.92 -8.67 -25.40
C VAL A 226 -0.18 -8.97 -24.40
N PHE A 227 -1.00 -7.97 -24.08
CA PHE A 227 -2.03 -8.10 -23.06
C PHE A 227 -3.25 -7.24 -23.39
N TYR A 228 -4.46 -7.77 -23.17
CA TYR A 228 -5.73 -7.08 -23.43
C TYR A 228 -6.56 -7.01 -22.15
N TRP A 229 -7.21 -5.86 -21.92
CA TRP A 229 -8.23 -5.73 -20.88
C TRP A 229 -9.41 -4.88 -21.36
N PRO A 230 -10.66 -5.30 -21.07
CA PRO A 230 -11.85 -4.72 -21.70
C PRO A 230 -12.15 -3.30 -21.23
N TYR A 231 -11.83 -2.98 -19.98
CA TYR A 231 -12.23 -1.71 -19.36
C TYR A 231 -11.25 -1.31 -18.26
N LEU A 232 -10.95 -0.02 -18.16
CA LEU A 232 -10.13 0.59 -17.10
C LEU A 232 -10.71 1.96 -16.76
N GLN A 233 -10.97 2.19 -15.48
CA GLN A 233 -11.45 3.48 -14.96
C GLN A 233 -10.69 3.90 -13.69
N GLY A 234 -10.51 5.19 -13.47
CA GLY A 234 -9.94 5.73 -12.24
C GLY A 234 -9.46 7.18 -12.37
N PRO A 235 -8.93 7.78 -11.29
CA PRO A 235 -8.31 9.09 -11.35
C PRO A 235 -7.03 9.05 -12.21
N LEU A 236 -6.86 9.98 -13.14
CA LEU A 236 -5.76 10.03 -14.11
C LEU A 236 -4.39 10.16 -13.45
N ASP A 237 -4.29 10.89 -12.33
CA ASP A 237 -3.04 11.10 -11.59
C ASP A 237 -2.55 9.80 -10.90
N GLU A 238 -3.45 8.83 -10.72
CA GLU A 238 -3.18 7.50 -10.19
C GLU A 238 -3.33 6.38 -11.24
N ALA A 239 -3.71 6.72 -12.48
CA ALA A 239 -4.06 5.79 -13.53
C ALA A 239 -2.82 5.05 -14.08
N GLY A 240 -2.46 3.97 -13.40
CA GLY A 240 -1.60 2.92 -13.92
C GLY A 240 -2.42 1.69 -14.32
N THR A 241 -1.80 0.75 -15.05
CA THR A 241 -2.41 -0.55 -15.30
C THR A 241 -2.64 -1.31 -13.99
N PRO A 242 -3.69 -2.17 -13.89
CA PRO A 242 -3.87 -3.07 -12.76
C PRO A 242 -2.68 -4.00 -12.60
N LEU A 243 -2.16 -4.52 -13.71
CA LEU A 243 -0.92 -5.27 -13.74
C LEU A 243 0.26 -4.34 -13.44
N ARG A 244 0.90 -4.52 -12.29
CA ARG A 244 2.08 -3.76 -11.85
C ARG A 244 3.36 -4.31 -12.46
N SER A 245 3.50 -5.64 -12.49
CA SER A 245 4.69 -6.28 -13.06
C SER A 245 4.44 -7.73 -13.46
N VAL A 246 5.24 -8.20 -14.41
CA VAL A 246 5.43 -9.61 -14.76
C VAL A 246 6.90 -9.95 -14.51
N ARG A 247 7.16 -11.00 -13.74
CA ARG A 247 8.51 -11.47 -13.43
C ARG A 247 8.71 -12.86 -14.01
N PHE A 248 9.77 -13.00 -14.79
CA PHE A 248 10.24 -14.28 -15.31
C PHE A 248 11.51 -14.68 -14.57
N ARG A 249 11.59 -15.91 -14.08
CA ARG A 249 12.77 -16.46 -13.41
C ARG A 249 12.99 -17.90 -13.86
N GLN A 250 14.25 -18.31 -13.91
CA GLN A 250 14.63 -19.70 -14.15
C GLN A 250 15.53 -20.15 -13.00
N SER A 251 15.16 -21.23 -12.32
CA SER A 251 15.92 -21.77 -11.20
C SER A 251 15.96 -23.30 -11.20
N ARG A 252 16.94 -23.90 -10.53
CA ARG A 252 17.05 -25.37 -10.42
C ARG A 252 15.97 -25.96 -9.51
N SER A 253 15.53 -25.20 -8.51
CA SER A 253 14.53 -25.64 -7.53
C SER A 253 13.11 -25.51 -8.09
N PHE A 254 12.79 -24.42 -8.79
CA PHE A 254 11.43 -24.12 -9.24
C PHE A 254 11.21 -24.24 -10.75
N GLY A 255 12.29 -24.37 -11.53
CA GLY A 255 12.24 -24.44 -12.99
C GLY A 255 11.97 -23.06 -13.59
N THR A 256 11.17 -23.02 -14.66
CA THR A 256 10.65 -21.79 -15.24
C THR A 256 9.51 -21.26 -14.39
N GLU A 257 9.64 -19.99 -14.00
CA GLU A 257 8.71 -19.29 -13.12
C GLU A 257 8.17 -18.07 -13.85
N VAL A 258 6.86 -17.90 -13.79
CA VAL A 258 6.15 -16.71 -14.27
C VAL A 258 5.28 -16.19 -13.14
N HIS A 259 5.53 -14.97 -12.70
CA HIS A 259 4.77 -14.31 -11.63
C HIS A 259 4.19 -13.00 -12.14
N THR A 260 2.95 -12.72 -11.80
CA THR A 260 2.22 -11.49 -12.14
C THR A 260 1.75 -10.83 -10.85
N TYR A 261 1.88 -9.51 -10.78
CA TYR A 261 1.52 -8.71 -9.60
C TYR A 261 0.50 -7.66 -10.00
N TRP A 262 -0.61 -7.62 -9.28
CA TRP A 262 -1.78 -6.82 -9.63
C TRP A 262 -2.16 -5.92 -8.46
N ASN A 263 -2.32 -4.62 -8.71
CA ASN A 263 -2.90 -3.73 -7.71
C ASN A 263 -4.40 -4.04 -7.57
N VAL A 264 -4.83 -4.42 -6.36
CA VAL A 264 -6.19 -4.89 -6.08
C VAL A 264 -7.23 -3.81 -6.37
N PHE A 265 -6.99 -2.57 -5.91
CA PHE A 265 -7.94 -1.47 -6.11
C PHE A 265 -8.17 -1.18 -7.59
N ARG A 266 -7.09 -1.09 -8.37
CA ARG A 266 -7.18 -0.88 -9.83
C ARG A 266 -7.81 -2.05 -10.55
N LEU A 267 -7.52 -3.29 -10.14
CA LEU A 267 -8.13 -4.50 -10.73
C LEU A 267 -9.66 -4.48 -10.60
N PHE A 268 -10.17 -3.98 -9.48
CA PHE A 268 -11.60 -3.85 -9.21
C PHE A 268 -12.18 -2.46 -9.52
N GLY A 269 -11.41 -1.55 -10.13
CA GLY A 269 -11.85 -0.20 -10.48
C GLY A 269 -12.28 0.65 -9.28
N ARG A 270 -11.65 0.43 -8.12
CA ARG A 270 -11.85 1.17 -6.86
C ARG A 270 -10.69 2.14 -6.64
N GLN A 271 -10.96 3.25 -5.96
CA GLN A 271 -9.91 4.13 -5.45
C GLN A 271 -9.26 3.47 -4.22
N GLN A 272 -7.94 3.56 -4.13
CA GLN A 272 -7.20 3.11 -2.95
C GLN A 272 -7.53 4.03 -1.77
N PRO A 273 -7.99 3.50 -0.62
CA PRO A 273 -8.17 4.31 0.58
C PRO A 273 -6.84 4.89 1.08
N GLU A 274 -6.85 6.13 1.58
CA GLU A 274 -5.63 6.81 2.06
C GLU A 274 -4.92 6.09 3.20
N TRP A 275 -5.64 5.29 4.00
CA TRP A 275 -5.07 4.51 5.10
C TRP A 275 -4.44 3.19 4.65
N ILE A 276 -4.50 2.85 3.36
CA ILE A 276 -3.87 1.67 2.77
C ILE A 276 -2.71 2.15 1.90
N ASP A 277 -1.49 1.68 2.18
CA ASP A 277 -0.28 2.06 1.45
C ASP A 277 -0.18 1.30 0.12
N HIS A 278 -0.41 -0.01 0.16
CA HIS A 278 -0.62 -0.84 -1.02
C HIS A 278 -1.41 -2.09 -0.71
N TRP A 279 -2.09 -2.62 -1.73
CA TRP A 279 -2.63 -3.97 -1.71
C TRP A 279 -2.43 -4.62 -3.08
N ASP A 280 -1.55 -5.62 -3.12
CA ASP A 280 -1.19 -6.35 -4.32
C ASP A 280 -1.62 -7.81 -4.25
N LEU A 281 -2.18 -8.32 -5.34
CA LEU A 281 -2.46 -9.71 -5.59
C LEU A 281 -1.35 -10.29 -6.48
N GLN A 282 -0.76 -11.41 -6.06
CA GLN A 282 0.22 -12.17 -6.84
C GLN A 282 -0.43 -13.43 -7.40
N ALA A 283 -0.28 -13.65 -8.70
CA ALA A 283 -0.60 -14.93 -9.33
C ALA A 283 0.60 -15.43 -10.12
N GLY A 284 0.94 -16.71 -9.99
CA GLY A 284 2.11 -17.25 -10.66
C GLY A 284 2.04 -18.73 -10.96
N TYR A 285 3.05 -19.21 -11.67
CA TYR A 285 3.24 -20.62 -11.99
C TYR A 285 4.73 -20.95 -12.00
N MET A 286 5.07 -22.07 -11.37
CA MET A 286 6.43 -22.61 -11.33
C MET A 286 6.42 -24.01 -11.94
N SER A 287 7.12 -24.21 -13.06
CA SER A 287 7.08 -25.47 -13.84
C SER A 287 7.48 -26.75 -13.09
N ARG A 288 8.25 -26.64 -11.99
CA ARG A 288 8.64 -27.80 -11.14
C ARG A 288 7.87 -27.89 -9.82
N ARG A 289 6.88 -27.02 -9.60
CA ARG A 289 6.08 -26.98 -8.37
C ARG A 289 4.58 -26.91 -8.64
N GLY A 290 4.12 -25.86 -9.33
CA GLY A 290 2.72 -25.65 -9.64
C GLY A 290 2.27 -24.18 -9.57
N PRO A 291 0.94 -23.95 -9.60
CA PRO A 291 0.35 -22.61 -9.54
C PRO A 291 0.44 -22.00 -8.13
N VAL A 292 0.59 -20.68 -8.11
CA VAL A 292 0.81 -19.86 -6.92
C VAL A 292 -0.23 -18.74 -6.87
N LEU A 293 -0.73 -18.46 -5.67
CA LEU A 293 -1.56 -17.30 -5.37
C LEU A 293 -1.09 -16.66 -4.07
N GLY A 294 -0.94 -15.34 -4.06
CA GLY A 294 -0.56 -14.61 -2.86
C GLY A 294 -1.13 -13.21 -2.82
N THR A 295 -1.03 -12.56 -1.68
CA THR A 295 -1.45 -11.19 -1.44
C THR A 295 -0.49 -10.52 -0.47
N ASP A 296 -0.28 -9.23 -0.70
CA ASP A 296 0.53 -8.35 0.14
C ASP A 296 -0.26 -7.07 0.39
N LEU A 297 -0.53 -6.77 1.65
CA LEU A 297 -1.25 -5.58 2.08
C LEU A 297 -0.42 -4.87 3.15
N GLU A 298 -0.15 -3.59 2.93
CA GLU A 298 0.38 -2.67 3.93
C GLU A 298 -0.60 -1.52 4.13
N TYR A 299 -0.77 -1.12 5.39
CA TYR A 299 -1.68 -0.05 5.77
C TYR A 299 -1.12 0.75 6.92
N ALA A 300 -1.40 2.05 6.90
CA ALA A 300 -1.06 2.98 7.96
C ALA A 300 -2.08 4.12 7.99
N GLY A 301 -2.64 4.41 9.16
CA GLY A 301 -3.58 5.52 9.26
C GLY A 301 -4.25 5.67 10.61
N PRO A 302 -5.06 6.74 10.76
CA PRO A 302 -5.94 6.89 11.89
C PRO A 302 -7.07 5.86 11.81
N ARG A 303 -7.59 5.44 12.96
CA ARG A 303 -8.78 4.59 13.07
C ARG A 303 -8.69 3.23 12.35
N THR A 304 -7.50 2.62 12.35
CA THR A 304 -7.31 1.27 11.78
C THR A 304 -7.96 0.20 12.66
N LEU A 305 -8.46 -0.88 12.04
CA LEU A 305 -9.23 -1.93 12.73
C LEU A 305 -10.40 -1.41 13.58
N TRP A 306 -11.02 -0.30 13.20
CA TRP A 306 -12.11 0.36 13.95
C TRP A 306 -11.73 0.83 15.37
N LEU A 307 -10.42 0.85 15.70
CA LEU A 307 -9.89 1.28 16.99
C LEU A 307 -9.40 2.74 16.94
N PRO A 308 -9.58 3.55 17.99
CA PRO A 308 -9.09 4.92 18.00
C PRO A 308 -7.56 4.96 18.11
N GLY A 309 -6.95 5.94 17.47
CA GLY A 309 -5.49 6.09 17.44
C GLY A 309 -4.91 5.78 16.07
N ASN A 310 -3.59 5.90 15.98
CA ASN A 310 -2.87 5.60 14.76
C ASN A 310 -2.38 4.16 14.84
N GLY A 311 -2.66 3.40 13.79
CA GLY A 311 -2.13 2.04 13.67
C GLY A 311 -1.59 1.81 12.28
N SER A 312 -0.64 0.89 12.21
CA SER A 312 -0.08 0.40 10.97
C SER A 312 0.08 -1.11 11.03
N GLY A 313 0.15 -1.74 9.88
CA GLY A 313 0.32 -3.17 9.83
C GLY A 313 0.51 -3.70 8.42
N LEU A 314 0.79 -4.99 8.38
CA LEU A 314 0.94 -5.75 7.16
C LEU A 314 0.18 -7.08 7.24
N LEU A 315 -0.22 -7.55 6.08
CA LEU A 315 -0.72 -8.89 5.85
C LEU A 315 -0.02 -9.46 4.62
N ASN A 316 0.78 -10.50 4.82
CA ASN A 316 1.34 -11.30 3.74
C ASN A 316 0.72 -12.68 3.78
N ALA A 317 0.11 -13.11 2.69
CA ALA A 317 -0.44 -14.44 2.61
C ALA A 317 -0.13 -15.05 1.24
N TRP A 318 0.28 -16.31 1.21
CA TRP A 318 0.82 -16.92 0.01
C TRP A 318 0.58 -18.42 0.02
N TRP A 319 0.14 -18.98 -1.10
CA TRP A 319 -0.17 -20.39 -1.26
C TRP A 319 0.31 -20.94 -2.60
N ILE A 320 0.60 -22.23 -2.62
CA ILE A 320 1.01 -22.99 -3.80
C ILE A 320 0.38 -24.37 -3.76
N GLN A 321 -0.07 -24.85 -4.93
CA GLN A 321 -0.30 -26.27 -5.13
C GLN A 321 1.02 -26.90 -5.59
N ASP A 322 1.74 -27.51 -4.67
CA ASP A 322 3.09 -28.05 -4.83
C ASP A 322 3.05 -29.56 -5.09
N HIS A 323 3.67 -29.99 -6.19
CA HIS A 323 3.86 -31.41 -6.53
C HIS A 323 5.35 -31.81 -6.54
N GLY A 324 6.20 -30.98 -5.93
CA GLY A 324 7.64 -31.10 -5.95
C GLY A 324 8.25 -31.78 -4.73
N LYS A 325 9.55 -31.55 -4.55
CA LYS A 325 10.31 -31.93 -3.36
C LYS A 325 11.21 -30.78 -2.97
N ASP A 326 11.41 -30.59 -1.68
CA ASP A 326 12.16 -29.46 -1.18
C ASP A 326 13.67 -29.70 -1.29
N ARG A 327 14.36 -28.64 -1.69
CA ARG A 327 15.81 -28.50 -1.77
C ARG A 327 16.24 -27.35 -0.87
N LEU A 328 16.62 -27.70 0.35
CA LEU A 328 16.97 -26.77 1.44
C LEU A 328 18.49 -26.59 1.59
N GLY A 329 19.29 -27.23 0.72
CA GLY A 329 20.75 -27.21 0.83
C GLY A 329 21.29 -28.11 1.95
N ARG A 330 22.60 -28.03 2.20
CA ARG A 330 23.32 -28.78 3.26
C ARG A 330 23.02 -30.29 3.32
N GLY A 331 22.84 -30.93 2.16
CA GLY A 331 22.50 -32.36 2.05
C GLY A 331 20.99 -32.67 2.05
N ARG A 332 20.13 -31.71 2.39
CA ARG A 332 18.67 -31.84 2.41
C ARG A 332 18.03 -31.43 1.08
N ASN A 333 18.40 -32.14 0.01
CA ASN A 333 18.06 -31.77 -1.36
C ASN A 333 16.84 -32.49 -1.97
N ASN A 334 16.20 -33.36 -1.18
CA ASN A 334 15.13 -34.26 -1.63
C ASN A 334 14.14 -34.51 -0.47
N MET A 335 13.80 -33.46 0.26
CA MET A 335 12.88 -33.57 1.39
C MET A 335 11.45 -33.75 0.88
N PRO A 336 10.68 -34.71 1.41
CA PRO A 336 9.28 -34.87 1.05
C PRO A 336 8.47 -33.65 1.51
N ILE A 337 7.46 -33.28 0.73
CA ILE A 337 6.44 -32.32 1.15
C ILE A 337 5.38 -33.07 1.98
N GLU A 338 4.81 -32.40 2.97
CA GLU A 338 3.82 -33.01 3.87
C GLU A 338 2.41 -33.03 3.26
N GLN A 339 2.11 -32.04 2.42
CA GLN A 339 0.84 -31.85 1.75
C GLN A 339 1.04 -31.08 0.45
N ASP A 340 0.12 -31.26 -0.50
CA ASP A 340 0.24 -30.61 -1.81
C ASP A 340 -0.11 -29.12 -1.74
N LEU A 341 -1.18 -28.73 -1.03
CA LEU A 341 -1.55 -27.32 -0.87
C LEU A 341 -0.76 -26.71 0.30
N ARG A 342 0.29 -25.95 -0.01
CA ARG A 342 1.19 -25.36 0.98
C ARG A 342 1.03 -23.84 1.02
N GLY A 343 1.41 -23.21 2.12
CA GLY A 343 1.30 -21.77 2.21
C GLY A 343 1.68 -21.19 3.55
N ARG A 344 1.51 -19.86 3.63
CA ARG A 344 1.67 -19.08 4.84
C ARG A 344 0.68 -17.93 4.91
N MET A 345 0.45 -17.46 6.13
CA MET A 345 -0.16 -16.18 6.44
C MET A 345 0.64 -15.54 7.56
N LEU A 346 1.05 -14.29 7.38
CA LEU A 346 1.69 -13.45 8.38
C LEU A 346 0.92 -12.14 8.48
N PHE A 347 0.39 -11.85 9.66
CA PHE A 347 -0.26 -10.61 10.00
C PHE A 347 0.52 -9.96 11.15
N ARG A 348 0.92 -8.70 10.97
CA ARG A 348 1.59 -7.89 12.00
C ARG A 348 0.91 -6.55 12.08
N HIS A 349 0.48 -6.14 13.27
CA HIS A 349 -0.17 -4.86 13.49
C HIS A 349 0.38 -4.20 14.75
N ARG A 350 0.65 -2.90 14.66
CA ARG A 350 0.99 -2.03 15.77
C ARG A 350 -0.04 -0.91 15.85
N HIS A 351 -0.48 -0.60 17.06
CA HIS A 351 -1.45 0.45 17.32
C HIS A 351 -1.00 1.31 18.50
N ASN A 352 -1.04 2.62 18.34
CA ASN A 352 -0.90 3.58 19.44
C ASN A 352 -2.31 4.04 19.84
N LEU A 353 -2.83 3.46 20.92
CA LEU A 353 -4.14 3.73 21.48
C LEU A 353 -4.09 4.97 22.40
N PRO A 354 -5.26 5.55 22.75
CA PRO A 354 -5.32 6.60 23.77
C PRO A 354 -4.67 6.16 25.08
N PHE A 355 -4.27 7.15 25.86
CA PHE A 355 -3.63 6.97 27.16
C PHE A 355 -2.22 6.35 27.14
N ASP A 356 -1.42 6.59 26.11
CA ASP A 356 -0.04 6.07 25.98
C ASP A 356 0.02 4.53 25.98
N LEU A 357 -1.08 3.89 25.57
CA LEU A 357 -1.19 2.45 25.44
C LEU A 357 -0.75 2.04 24.03
N THR A 358 0.23 1.15 23.94
CA THR A 358 0.65 0.53 22.68
C THR A 358 0.14 -0.91 22.62
N MET A 359 -0.42 -1.29 21.49
CA MET A 359 -0.84 -2.65 21.18
C MET A 359 -0.02 -3.20 20.02
N HIS A 360 0.44 -4.43 20.15
CA HIS A 360 1.01 -5.22 19.08
C HIS A 360 0.21 -6.51 18.93
N LEU A 361 -0.17 -6.81 17.70
CA LEU A 361 -0.81 -8.06 17.31
C LEU A 361 0.08 -8.73 16.27
N GLU A 362 0.36 -10.01 16.47
CA GLU A 362 1.00 -10.86 15.47
C GLU A 362 0.17 -12.14 15.33
N GLY A 363 -0.03 -12.56 14.09
CA GLY A 363 -0.65 -13.85 13.77
C GLY A 363 0.12 -14.48 12.64
N SER A 364 0.64 -15.68 12.85
CA SER A 364 1.36 -16.41 11.83
C SER A 364 0.88 -17.85 11.72
N TRP A 365 0.74 -18.32 10.48
CA TRP A 365 0.44 -19.71 10.13
C TRP A 365 1.29 -20.13 8.94
N ILE A 366 1.81 -21.35 8.99
CA ILE A 366 2.67 -21.93 7.96
C ILE A 366 2.25 -23.40 7.79
N SER A 367 2.18 -23.88 6.56
CA SER A 367 1.69 -25.23 6.25
C SER A 367 2.56 -26.35 6.82
N ASP A 368 3.88 -26.19 6.75
CA ASP A 368 4.84 -27.22 7.11
C ASP A 368 6.21 -26.62 7.46
N ILE A 369 7.05 -27.43 8.09
CA ILE A 369 8.34 -27.04 8.64
C ILE A 369 9.36 -26.57 7.58
N ASN A 370 9.29 -27.09 6.35
CA ASN A 370 10.25 -26.79 5.29
C ASN A 370 9.83 -25.56 4.46
N PHE A 371 8.58 -25.11 4.59
CA PHE A 371 7.98 -24.13 3.71
C PHE A 371 8.71 -22.79 3.71
N LEU A 372 8.96 -22.24 4.90
CA LEU A 372 9.55 -20.91 5.02
C LEU A 372 10.98 -20.90 4.48
N GLU A 373 11.78 -21.90 4.81
CA GLU A 373 13.15 -22.06 4.30
C GLU A 373 13.18 -22.26 2.78
N GLN A 374 12.26 -23.04 2.21
CA GLN A 374 12.24 -23.30 0.77
C GLN A 374 11.86 -22.06 -0.05
N TYR A 375 10.82 -21.32 0.36
CA TYR A 375 10.23 -20.27 -0.45
C TYR A 375 10.64 -18.85 -0.03
N PHE A 376 11.07 -18.68 1.23
CA PHE A 376 11.42 -17.41 1.85
C PHE A 376 12.71 -17.55 2.68
N GLU A 377 13.75 -18.14 2.08
CA GLU A 377 15.04 -18.46 2.72
C GLU A 377 15.63 -17.28 3.52
N GLN A 378 15.61 -16.07 2.96
CA GLN A 378 16.11 -14.89 3.66
C GLN A 378 15.32 -14.57 4.94
N GLU A 379 13.99 -14.72 4.90
CA GLU A 379 13.16 -14.51 6.09
C GLU A 379 13.35 -15.63 7.12
N TRP A 380 13.63 -16.85 6.66
CA TRP A 380 13.99 -17.95 7.54
C TRP A 380 15.33 -17.74 8.26
N GLU A 381 16.33 -17.18 7.58
CA GLU A 381 17.67 -16.98 8.14
C GLU A 381 17.80 -15.69 8.98
N GLU A 382 17.22 -14.58 8.52
CA GLU A 382 17.44 -13.24 9.08
C GLU A 382 16.17 -12.65 9.74
N GLY A 383 15.02 -13.26 9.50
CA GLY A 383 13.73 -12.73 9.94
C GLY A 383 13.44 -12.96 11.42
N LYS A 384 12.46 -12.21 11.92
CA LYS A 384 11.87 -12.48 13.24
C LYS A 384 11.07 -13.79 13.20
N ASP A 385 11.18 -14.56 14.28
CA ASP A 385 10.33 -15.72 14.56
C ASP A 385 8.85 -15.45 14.34
N GLN A 386 8.20 -16.47 13.78
CA GLN A 386 6.80 -16.46 13.37
C GLN A 386 5.93 -16.83 14.57
N GLU A 387 5.30 -15.83 15.17
CA GLU A 387 4.56 -16.00 16.43
C GLU A 387 3.08 -15.64 16.27
N THR A 388 2.25 -16.12 17.20
CA THR A 388 0.89 -15.61 17.38
C THR A 388 0.78 -15.01 18.77
N LEU A 389 0.67 -13.69 18.85
CA LEU A 389 0.65 -12.96 20.11
C LEU A 389 -0.19 -11.68 20.09
N LEU A 390 -0.64 -11.31 21.28
CA LEU A 390 -1.12 -9.99 21.67
C LEU A 390 -0.16 -9.45 22.73
N TYR A 391 0.36 -8.25 22.51
CA TYR A 391 1.16 -7.54 23.49
C TYR A 391 0.60 -6.14 23.71
N LEU A 392 0.23 -5.83 24.94
CA LEU A 392 -0.23 -4.51 25.37
C LEU A 392 0.83 -3.93 26.31
N LYS A 393 1.15 -2.64 26.15
CA LYS A 393 2.05 -1.92 27.05
C LYS A 393 1.56 -0.51 27.28
N GLN A 394 1.49 -0.09 28.54
CA GLN A 394 1.29 1.31 28.91
C GLN A 394 2.45 1.76 29.80
N GLN A 395 2.95 2.96 29.56
CA GLN A 395 4.04 3.53 30.34
C GLN A 395 3.80 5.03 30.53
N ARG A 396 3.80 5.48 31.79
CA ARG A 396 3.58 6.88 32.18
C ARG A 396 4.45 7.21 33.37
N ASP A 397 5.10 8.37 33.33
CA ASP A 397 5.99 8.84 34.38
C ASP A 397 7.04 7.78 34.76
N ASN A 398 6.95 7.24 35.97
CA ASN A 398 7.86 6.23 36.50
C ASN A 398 7.24 4.83 36.60
N TRP A 399 6.05 4.58 36.05
CA TRP A 399 5.44 3.24 36.06
C TRP A 399 5.16 2.74 34.65
N SER A 400 5.19 1.41 34.51
CA SER A 400 4.72 0.75 33.29
C SER A 400 4.13 -0.60 33.59
N TRP A 401 3.11 -1.00 32.85
CA TRP A 401 2.65 -2.38 32.84
C TRP A 401 2.62 -2.92 31.42
N SER A 402 2.74 -4.22 31.29
CA SER A 402 2.57 -4.91 30.01
C SER A 402 1.87 -6.25 30.19
N LEU A 403 1.01 -6.58 29.23
CA LEU A 403 0.34 -7.87 29.13
C LEU A 403 0.81 -8.55 27.85
N LEU A 404 1.29 -9.79 27.96
CA LEU A 404 1.65 -10.67 26.85
C LEU A 404 0.71 -11.88 26.88
N ALA A 405 -0.04 -12.07 25.79
CA ALA A 405 -0.72 -13.32 25.50
C ALA A 405 -0.09 -13.92 24.24
N ARG A 406 0.62 -15.05 24.36
CA ARG A 406 1.28 -15.74 23.26
C ARG A 406 0.80 -17.19 23.21
N ARG A 407 0.38 -17.63 22.03
CA ARG A 407 -0.08 -18.99 21.78
C ARG A 407 0.66 -19.58 20.59
N ARG A 408 1.22 -20.77 20.76
CA ARG A 408 1.82 -21.55 19.68
C ARG A 408 0.75 -22.01 18.70
N VAL A 409 0.92 -21.61 17.45
CA VAL A 409 0.15 -22.13 16.30
C VAL A 409 0.98 -23.13 15.48
N LEU A 410 2.30 -22.92 15.40
CA LEU A 410 3.23 -23.78 14.68
C LEU A 410 3.72 -24.92 15.59
N ASP A 411 3.20 -26.13 15.39
CA ASP A 411 3.48 -27.34 16.20
C ASP A 411 4.93 -27.83 16.11
N PHE A 412 5.61 -27.52 15.00
CA PHE A 412 6.99 -27.90 14.73
C PHE A 412 8.04 -26.95 15.34
N VAL A 413 7.63 -25.87 16.00
CA VAL A 413 8.55 -24.95 16.72
C VAL A 413 8.38 -25.16 18.23
N PRO A 414 9.47 -25.39 18.99
CA PRO A 414 9.37 -25.43 20.45
C PRO A 414 9.13 -24.02 20.99
N SER A 415 8.16 -23.85 21.88
CA SER A 415 7.87 -22.53 22.45
C SER A 415 7.13 -22.60 23.78
N THR A 416 7.23 -21.54 24.58
CA THR A 416 6.43 -21.34 25.78
C THR A 416 5.23 -20.45 25.49
N ASP A 417 4.02 -20.97 25.67
CA ASP A 417 2.80 -20.15 25.67
C ASP A 417 2.73 -19.32 26.95
N TYR A 418 2.22 -18.09 26.83
CA TYR A 418 1.86 -17.22 27.95
C TYR A 418 0.39 -16.86 27.83
N LEU A 419 -0.47 -17.29 28.77
CA LEU A 419 -1.93 -17.14 28.66
C LEU A 419 -2.60 -16.66 29.96
N PRO A 420 -2.38 -15.41 30.42
CA PRO A 420 -1.40 -14.43 29.95
C PRO A 420 -0.15 -14.36 30.85
N ARG A 421 0.78 -13.49 30.48
CA ARG A 421 1.84 -12.93 31.33
C ARG A 421 1.59 -11.44 31.55
N LEU A 422 1.61 -11.00 32.79
CA LEU A 422 1.50 -9.61 33.22
C LEU A 422 2.82 -9.21 33.89
N ASP A 423 3.36 -8.06 33.48
CA ASP A 423 4.50 -7.41 34.15
C ASP A 423 4.08 -6.00 34.58
N TRP A 424 4.51 -5.59 35.76
CA TRP A 424 4.31 -4.24 36.30
C TRP A 424 5.62 -3.74 36.90
N PHE A 425 6.06 -2.57 36.45
CA PHE A 425 7.28 -1.89 36.87
C PHE A 425 6.96 -0.54 37.51
N LEU A 426 7.73 -0.20 38.53
CA LEU A 426 7.91 1.15 39.06
C LEU A 426 9.42 1.45 39.03
N THR A 427 9.86 2.33 38.13
CA THR A 427 11.27 2.59 37.81
C THR A 427 11.88 3.72 38.64
N GLY A 428 11.37 3.94 39.87
CA GLY A 428 11.90 4.90 40.83
C GLY A 428 10.84 5.87 41.34
N GLU A 429 10.37 5.67 42.57
CA GLU A 429 9.49 6.58 43.31
C GLU A 429 10.26 7.22 44.46
N PRO A 430 10.32 8.57 44.55
CA PRO A 430 10.97 9.23 45.66
C PRO A 430 10.15 9.07 46.94
N LEU A 431 10.76 8.55 47.99
CA LEU A 431 10.17 8.44 49.32
C LEU A 431 10.88 9.36 50.31
N LEU A 432 10.17 9.73 51.37
CA LEU A 432 10.70 10.53 52.49
C LEU A 432 11.39 11.83 52.05
N GLY A 433 10.80 12.54 51.07
CA GLY A 433 11.34 13.81 50.57
C GLY A 433 12.65 13.64 49.80
N ASN A 434 12.69 12.71 48.84
CA ASN A 434 13.84 12.38 47.99
C ASN A 434 15.05 11.80 48.74
N ARG A 435 14.86 11.31 49.97
CA ARG A 435 15.94 10.63 50.72
C ARG A 435 16.10 9.18 50.32
N LEU A 436 15.01 8.56 49.85
CA LEU A 436 14.99 7.18 49.39
C LEU A 436 14.39 7.13 47.98
N THR A 437 14.82 6.16 47.19
CA THR A 437 14.22 5.84 45.89
C THR A 437 13.77 4.39 45.91
N TYR A 438 12.50 4.17 45.58
CA TYR A 438 11.89 2.84 45.61
C TYR A 438 11.63 2.32 44.19
N TYR A 439 12.03 1.09 43.94
CA TYR A 439 11.84 0.38 42.68
C TYR A 439 11.03 -0.90 42.91
N MET A 440 10.23 -1.27 41.92
CA MET A 440 9.43 -2.48 41.96
C MET A 440 9.37 -3.15 40.58
N HIS A 441 9.45 -4.47 40.56
CA HIS A 441 9.03 -5.30 39.43
C HIS A 441 8.20 -6.47 39.92
N THR A 442 6.95 -6.52 39.48
CA THR A 442 6.02 -7.63 39.76
C THR A 442 5.65 -8.31 38.45
N ASN A 443 5.70 -9.64 38.42
CA ASN A 443 5.31 -10.47 37.29
C ASN A 443 4.34 -11.57 37.74
N ALA A 444 3.31 -11.82 36.94
CA ALA A 444 2.44 -12.98 37.08
C ALA A 444 2.23 -13.63 35.70
N ALA A 445 2.46 -14.92 35.58
CA ALA A 445 2.36 -15.62 34.30
C ALA A 445 1.71 -16.99 34.45
N TYR A 446 0.80 -17.33 33.53
CA TYR A 446 0.39 -18.71 33.27
C TYR A 446 1.11 -19.19 32.02
N MET A 447 1.90 -20.26 32.17
CA MET A 447 2.82 -20.76 31.16
C MET A 447 2.48 -22.19 30.77
N ASN A 448 2.64 -22.49 29.48
CA ASN A 448 2.61 -23.85 28.98
C ASN A 448 3.81 -24.06 28.06
N PHE A 449 4.80 -24.80 28.55
CA PHE A 449 5.97 -25.18 27.80
C PHE A 449 5.63 -26.31 26.84
N LEU A 450 5.78 -26.05 25.55
CA LEU A 450 5.48 -26.99 24.48
C LEU A 450 6.77 -27.35 23.74
N VAL A 451 7.08 -28.63 23.74
CA VAL A 451 8.14 -29.20 22.88
C VAL A 451 7.65 -29.28 21.44
N ALA A 452 8.57 -29.22 20.48
CA ALA A 452 8.20 -29.42 19.08
C ALA A 452 7.60 -30.81 18.90
N ASP A 453 6.45 -30.90 18.22
CA ASP A 453 5.76 -32.16 18.00
C ASP A 453 6.53 -33.05 16.97
N ARG A 454 7.57 -32.49 16.35
CA ARG A 454 8.35 -33.09 15.25
C ARG A 454 9.83 -32.79 15.40
N SER A 455 10.66 -33.74 15.00
CA SER A 455 12.12 -33.61 14.99
C SER A 455 12.63 -33.00 13.69
N PHE A 456 13.59 -32.08 13.80
CA PHE A 456 14.29 -31.45 12.68
C PHE A 456 15.45 -32.37 12.24
N GLY A 457 15.14 -33.50 11.59
CA GLY A 457 16.15 -34.54 11.30
C GLY A 457 16.75 -35.15 12.59
N ASP A 458 18.05 -35.45 12.58
CA ASP A 458 18.81 -36.06 13.70
C ASP A 458 19.08 -35.09 14.89
N ILE A 459 18.65 -33.83 14.80
CA ILE A 459 18.82 -32.84 15.89
C ILE A 459 17.52 -32.78 16.71
N THR A 460 17.29 -33.80 17.53
CA THR A 460 16.37 -33.71 18.66
C THR A 460 17.10 -33.05 19.82
N VAL A 461 16.78 -31.79 20.12
CA VAL A 461 17.41 -31.11 21.27
C VAL A 461 16.88 -31.68 22.58
N PHE A 462 15.63 -32.16 22.68
CA PHE A 462 15.09 -32.81 23.89
C PHE A 462 13.91 -33.74 23.56
N PRO A 463 14.13 -35.01 23.16
CA PRO A 463 13.04 -35.91 22.75
C PRO A 463 12.07 -36.28 23.88
N ASP A 464 12.49 -36.16 25.14
CA ASP A 464 11.76 -36.69 26.30
C ASP A 464 11.26 -35.62 27.29
N ALA A 465 11.33 -34.33 26.96
CA ALA A 465 10.85 -33.28 27.85
C ALA A 465 9.31 -33.21 27.85
N PRO A 466 8.62 -33.46 28.98
CA PRO A 466 7.16 -33.41 29.01
C PRO A 466 6.67 -31.97 28.83
N ALA A 467 5.62 -31.80 28.04
CA ALA A 467 4.88 -30.53 28.03
C ALA A 467 4.45 -30.19 29.46
N THR A 468 4.80 -28.98 29.90
CA THR A 468 4.69 -28.60 31.31
C THR A 468 3.91 -27.31 31.45
N VAL A 469 2.88 -27.34 32.28
CA VAL A 469 2.04 -26.18 32.58
C VAL A 469 2.40 -25.67 33.98
N GLY A 470 2.40 -24.35 34.16
CA GLY A 470 2.55 -23.77 35.48
C GLY A 470 2.28 -22.28 35.54
N SER A 471 1.82 -21.83 36.69
CA SER A 471 1.74 -20.41 37.04
C SER A 471 2.97 -19.99 37.82
N ARG A 472 3.45 -18.77 37.58
CA ARG A 472 4.50 -18.12 38.36
C ARG A 472 4.00 -16.76 38.83
N PHE A 473 4.30 -16.42 40.07
CA PHE A 473 4.22 -15.08 40.62
C PHE A 473 5.61 -14.68 41.14
N ASP A 474 6.07 -13.49 40.80
CA ASP A 474 7.38 -12.96 41.20
C ASP A 474 7.23 -11.48 41.53
N THR A 475 7.77 -11.03 42.66
CA THR A 475 7.83 -9.61 42.99
C THR A 475 9.19 -9.28 43.59
N LEU A 476 9.79 -8.20 43.09
CA LEU A 476 11.05 -7.65 43.52
C LEU A 476 10.84 -6.20 43.94
N HIS A 477 11.41 -5.86 45.09
CA HIS A 477 11.35 -4.54 45.71
C HIS A 477 12.76 -4.09 46.06
N GLU A 478 13.14 -2.90 45.65
CA GLU A 478 14.46 -2.33 45.91
C GLU A 478 14.32 -0.91 46.46
N LEU A 479 15.16 -0.58 47.45
CA LEU A 479 15.15 0.70 48.13
C LEU A 479 16.58 1.25 48.20
N ASP A 480 16.81 2.38 47.55
CA ASP A 480 18.11 3.04 47.45
C ASP A 480 18.12 4.31 48.29
N MET A 481 19.26 4.60 48.94
CA MET A 481 19.47 5.83 49.70
C MET A 481 20.68 6.60 49.15
N PRO A 482 20.51 7.49 48.17
CA PRO A 482 21.65 8.25 47.63
C PRO A 482 22.18 9.26 48.66
N LEU A 483 23.44 9.09 49.06
CA LEU A 483 24.15 9.98 49.98
C LEU A 483 25.34 10.65 49.30
N ALA A 484 25.47 11.95 49.49
CA ALA A 484 26.67 12.71 49.11
C ALA A 484 27.52 12.97 50.38
N ILE A 485 28.65 12.28 50.49
CA ILE A 485 29.60 12.43 51.60
C ILE A 485 30.84 13.15 51.05
N GLY A 486 30.86 14.48 51.15
CA GLY A 486 31.90 15.31 50.55
C GLY A 486 31.92 15.18 49.03
N SER A 487 33.04 14.72 48.46
CA SER A 487 33.21 14.46 47.02
C SER A 487 32.81 13.03 46.60
N VAL A 488 32.40 12.18 47.54
CA VAL A 488 32.05 10.78 47.28
C VAL A 488 30.53 10.60 47.28
N ARG A 489 30.02 9.90 46.26
CA ARG A 489 28.62 9.45 46.21
C ARG A 489 28.55 8.00 46.68
N VAL A 490 27.76 7.73 47.71
CA VAL A 490 27.52 6.39 48.26
C VAL A 490 26.03 6.13 48.19
N VAL A 491 25.62 4.97 47.66
CA VAL A 491 24.21 4.57 47.57
C VAL A 491 24.03 3.23 48.29
N PRO A 492 23.76 3.23 49.60
CA PRO A 492 23.28 2.02 50.26
C PRO A 492 21.94 1.59 49.65
N TYR A 493 21.75 0.29 49.48
CA TYR A 493 20.55 -0.29 48.88
C TYR A 493 20.06 -1.52 49.66
N ALA A 494 18.77 -1.80 49.60
CA ALA A 494 18.15 -3.00 50.17
C ALA A 494 17.17 -3.62 49.16
N VAL A 495 17.28 -4.93 48.94
CA VAL A 495 16.46 -5.67 47.95
C VAL A 495 15.72 -6.82 48.64
N GLY A 496 14.43 -6.94 48.37
CA GLY A 496 13.61 -8.10 48.73
C GLY A 496 12.95 -8.70 47.49
N ARG A 497 13.03 -10.01 47.34
CA ARG A 497 12.35 -10.75 46.26
C ARG A 497 11.53 -11.89 46.83
N TYR A 498 10.32 -12.06 46.32
CA TYR A 498 9.46 -13.21 46.58
C TYR A 498 9.05 -13.86 45.25
N THR A 499 9.25 -15.17 45.14
CA THR A 499 8.88 -15.95 43.96
C THR A 499 8.06 -17.16 44.39
N ALA A 500 6.91 -17.35 43.77
CA ALA A 500 6.04 -18.49 43.95
C ALA A 500 5.75 -19.16 42.60
N TRP A 501 5.71 -20.49 42.61
CA TRP A 501 5.34 -21.31 41.47
C TRP A 501 4.18 -22.21 41.88
N SER A 502 3.26 -22.48 40.96
CA SER A 502 2.26 -23.54 41.17
C SER A 502 2.95 -24.91 41.19
N GLU A 503 2.48 -25.84 42.01
CA GLU A 503 3.07 -27.19 42.20
C GLU A 503 2.67 -28.22 41.11
N THR A 504 3.60 -29.00 40.52
CA THR A 504 3.28 -30.25 39.73
C THR A 504 3.36 -31.42 40.72
N LEU A 505 2.69 -32.52 40.38
CA LEU A 505 3.07 -33.87 40.78
C LEU A 505 4.32 -34.50 40.10
N ALA A 506 5.00 -33.83 39.16
CA ALA A 506 6.07 -34.43 38.38
C ALA A 506 7.26 -34.84 39.23
N ALA A 507 7.55 -34.13 40.33
CA ALA A 507 8.61 -34.53 41.26
C ALA A 507 8.44 -35.96 41.77
N VAL A 508 7.26 -36.30 42.30
CA VAL A 508 6.98 -37.65 42.83
C VAL A 508 6.96 -38.68 41.71
N VAL A 509 6.38 -38.34 40.55
CA VAL A 509 6.33 -39.23 39.38
C VAL A 509 7.73 -39.52 38.83
N ASN A 510 8.60 -38.50 38.72
CA ASN A 510 9.95 -38.60 38.19
C ASN A 510 10.88 -39.34 39.16
N ILE A 511 10.74 -39.13 40.47
CA ILE A 511 11.48 -39.91 41.49
C ILE A 511 11.14 -41.40 41.37
N LEU A 512 9.85 -41.76 41.25
CA LEU A 512 9.45 -43.16 41.12
C LEU A 512 9.88 -43.77 39.78
N ALA A 513 9.78 -43.02 38.67
CA ALA A 513 10.23 -43.48 37.36
C ALA A 513 11.76 -43.63 37.27
N GLY A 514 12.51 -42.85 38.06
CA GLY A 514 13.96 -42.87 38.17
C GLY A 514 14.51 -43.68 39.33
N ALA A 515 13.69 -44.45 40.05
CA ALA A 515 14.08 -45.11 41.31
C ALA A 515 15.36 -45.96 41.18
N SER A 516 15.60 -46.58 40.03
CA SER A 516 16.79 -47.40 39.76
C SER A 516 18.04 -46.62 39.32
N ARG A 517 17.98 -45.27 39.26
CA ARG A 517 19.04 -44.41 38.70
C ARG A 517 19.90 -43.72 39.76
N GLY A 518 20.03 -44.31 40.95
CA GLY A 518 20.91 -43.80 42.02
C GLY A 518 20.25 -42.78 42.96
N ILE A 519 18.91 -42.77 43.04
CA ILE A 519 18.17 -42.02 44.06
C ILE A 519 18.32 -42.76 45.40
N PRO A 520 18.61 -42.07 46.52
CA PRO A 520 18.66 -42.73 47.83
C PRO A 520 17.33 -43.42 48.20
N ASP A 521 17.39 -44.65 48.72
CA ASP A 521 16.21 -45.48 49.01
C ASP A 521 15.17 -44.77 49.88
N TYR A 522 15.59 -44.00 50.88
CA TYR A 522 14.68 -43.26 51.76
C TYR A 522 13.85 -42.18 51.02
N VAL A 523 14.37 -41.65 49.89
CA VAL A 523 13.68 -40.69 49.03
C VAL A 523 12.65 -41.43 48.16
N VAL A 524 13.01 -42.61 47.64
CA VAL A 524 12.09 -43.48 46.89
C VAL A 524 10.95 -43.97 47.78
N GLU A 525 11.25 -44.50 48.97
CA GLU A 525 10.25 -44.93 49.96
C GLU A 525 9.32 -43.79 50.39
N LYS A 526 9.86 -42.57 50.55
CA LYS A 526 9.04 -41.39 50.85
C LYS A 526 8.12 -41.07 49.68
N ALA A 527 8.63 -41.11 48.44
CA ALA A 527 7.83 -40.87 47.24
C ALA A 527 6.74 -41.93 47.08
N GLU A 528 7.00 -43.21 47.36
CA GLU A 528 6.01 -44.29 47.32
C GLU A 528 4.88 -44.08 48.32
N ARG A 529 5.21 -43.78 49.59
CA ARG A 529 4.20 -43.50 50.64
C ARG A 529 3.29 -42.32 50.29
N VAL A 530 3.85 -41.30 49.65
CA VAL A 530 3.15 -40.04 49.37
C VAL A 530 2.41 -40.11 48.03
N ALA A 531 2.88 -40.89 47.06
CA ALA A 531 2.27 -41.02 45.72
C ALA A 531 0.82 -41.49 45.77
N ASP A 532 0.51 -42.49 46.60
CA ASP A 532 -0.85 -43.00 46.73
C ASP A 532 -1.79 -42.02 47.44
N VAL A 533 -1.27 -41.29 48.42
CA VAL A 533 -2.02 -40.22 49.10
C VAL A 533 -2.30 -39.07 48.14
N HIS A 534 -1.33 -38.68 47.31
CA HIS A 534 -1.47 -37.65 46.27
C HIS A 534 -2.47 -38.04 45.18
N ARG A 535 -2.43 -39.29 44.69
CA ARG A 535 -3.42 -39.79 43.72
C ARG A 535 -4.82 -39.78 44.31
N LYS A 536 -4.97 -40.23 45.57
CA LYS A 536 -6.28 -40.26 46.27
C LYS A 536 -6.81 -38.86 46.56
N SER A 537 -5.96 -37.90 46.95
CA SER A 537 -6.37 -36.53 47.26
C SER A 537 -6.86 -35.80 46.00
N ILE A 538 -6.16 -35.97 44.88
CA ILE A 538 -6.57 -35.40 43.58
C ILE A 538 -7.85 -36.04 43.06
N ALA A 539 -7.97 -37.36 43.14
CA ALA A 539 -9.20 -38.06 42.78
C ALA A 539 -10.40 -37.61 43.64
N ALA A 540 -10.17 -37.37 44.94
CA ALA A 540 -11.20 -36.84 45.84
C ALA A 540 -11.59 -35.39 45.50
N PHE A 541 -10.63 -34.52 45.23
CA PHE A 541 -10.88 -33.13 44.84
C PHE A 541 -11.60 -33.02 43.50
N TYR A 542 -11.24 -33.85 42.52
CA TYR A 542 -11.95 -33.95 41.24
C TYR A 542 -13.38 -34.45 41.42
N LYS A 543 -13.60 -35.51 42.23
CA LYS A 543 -14.95 -36.01 42.55
C LYS A 543 -15.81 -34.98 43.29
N ALA A 544 -15.21 -34.07 44.04
CA ALA A 544 -15.89 -32.95 44.69
C ALA A 544 -16.21 -31.78 43.74
N GLY A 545 -15.94 -31.91 42.43
CA GLY A 545 -16.19 -30.87 41.43
C GLY A 545 -15.11 -29.79 41.35
N GLY A 546 -13.96 -29.99 42.01
CA GLY A 546 -12.82 -29.08 41.96
C GLY A 546 -12.13 -29.09 40.60
N ARG A 547 -11.72 -27.91 40.11
CA ARG A 547 -10.93 -27.77 38.88
C ARG A 547 -9.44 -27.84 39.25
N ILE A 548 -8.74 -28.85 38.75
CA ILE A 548 -7.32 -29.08 39.07
C ILE A 548 -6.44 -28.29 38.10
N ALA A 549 -5.53 -27.48 38.63
CA ALA A 549 -4.40 -26.93 37.89
C ALA A 549 -3.14 -27.76 38.20
N MET A 550 -2.37 -28.13 37.17
CA MET A 550 -1.07 -28.80 37.32
C MET A 550 0.04 -27.73 37.17
N GLY A 551 0.90 -27.57 38.20
CA GLY A 551 2.09 -26.69 38.22
C GLY A 551 3.40 -27.46 38.02
N THR A 552 4.64 -27.08 38.43
CA THR A 552 5.91 -27.91 38.48
C THR A 552 6.71 -27.84 39.81
N ASP A 553 7.31 -28.94 40.31
CA ASP A 553 8.15 -28.97 41.54
C ASP A 553 9.65 -29.21 41.24
N ALA A 554 10.35 -28.18 40.78
CA ALA A 554 11.73 -28.26 40.28
C ALA A 554 12.83 -28.51 41.35
N GLY A 555 12.52 -28.99 42.56
CA GLY A 555 13.50 -29.21 43.64
C GLY A 555 14.05 -30.64 43.78
N THR A 556 13.70 -31.57 42.89
CA THR A 556 13.92 -33.02 43.10
C THR A 556 14.82 -33.68 42.03
N PRO A 557 15.58 -34.75 42.38
CA PRO A 557 16.40 -35.49 41.42
C PRO A 557 15.59 -35.96 40.21
N PHE A 558 16.16 -35.87 39.01
CA PHE A 558 15.50 -36.21 37.74
C PHE A 558 14.32 -35.34 37.35
N ASN A 559 14.03 -34.27 38.08
CA ASN A 559 13.19 -33.21 37.56
C ASN A 559 14.08 -32.25 36.74
N MET A 560 13.85 -32.19 35.43
CA MET A 560 14.66 -31.34 34.56
C MET A 560 14.32 -29.87 34.82
N HIS A 561 15.31 -29.06 35.14
CA HIS A 561 15.17 -27.61 35.23
C HIS A 561 14.94 -27.06 33.81
N GLY A 562 13.87 -26.27 33.65
CA GLY A 562 13.60 -25.48 32.44
C GLY A 562 14.37 -24.17 32.42
#